data_AF-A0AAV3U8P8-F1
#
_entry.id   AF-A0AAV3U8P8-F1
#
_cell.length_a   1.000
_cell.length_b   1.000
_cell.length_c   1.000
_cell.angle_alpha   90.00
_cell.angle_beta   90.00
_cell.angle_gamma   90.00
#
_symmetry.space_group_name_H-M   'P 1'
#
loop_
_entity.id
_entity.type
_entity.pdbx_description
1 polymer ?
#
loop_
_entity_poly.entity_id
_entity_poly.type
_entity_poly.pdbx_seq_one_letter_code
_entity_poly.pdbx_strand_id
1 'polypeptide(L)'
;MRMLDRYIVEWREVLEQKSSNETDYLILSDEGDPLSHSSLTQLFSRLRSEYSGSLPEILTPKSLRHTFSSRMEQVLRAAGMEEDRRKQALAMLRGDSSLESQSVYIAQEVEEQARRALSDYQKKLITGFNK
;
A
#
# COMPACT_ATOMS: atom_id res chain seq x y z
N MET A 1 20.01 -7.32 10.88
CA MET A 1 18.70 -7.30 11.58
C MET A 1 17.80 -6.34 10.83
N ARG A 2 16.54 -6.70 10.52
CA ARG A 2 15.63 -5.79 9.79
C ARG A 2 15.27 -4.63 10.72
N MET A 3 15.01 -3.43 10.19
CA MET A 3 14.71 -2.24 11.01
C MET A 3 13.52 -2.45 11.96
N LEU A 4 12.51 -3.21 11.52
CA LEU A 4 11.34 -3.53 12.34
C LEU A 4 11.69 -4.46 13.51
N ASP A 5 12.53 -5.48 13.28
CA ASP A 5 12.95 -6.40 14.35
C ASP A 5 13.68 -5.62 15.46
N ARG A 6 14.56 -4.71 15.05
CA ARG A 6 15.28 -3.81 15.98
C ARG A 6 14.31 -2.92 16.74
N TYR A 7 13.32 -2.36 16.06
CA TYR A 7 12.29 -1.55 16.71
C TYR A 7 11.54 -2.37 17.77
N ILE A 8 11.06 -3.56 17.43
CA ILE A 8 10.27 -4.41 18.31
C ILE A 8 11.08 -4.86 19.53
N VAL A 9 12.33 -5.27 19.33
CA VAL A 9 13.17 -5.86 20.39
C VAL A 9 13.85 -4.80 21.25
N GLU A 10 14.30 -3.68 20.67
CA GLU A 10 15.13 -2.70 21.38
C GLU A 10 14.36 -1.43 21.75
N TRP A 11 13.52 -0.92 20.84
CA TRP A 11 12.97 0.44 20.98
C TRP A 11 11.56 0.48 21.54
N ARG A 12 10.72 -0.52 21.25
CA ARG A 12 9.32 -0.49 21.66
C ARG A 12 9.19 -0.39 23.19
N GLU A 13 9.91 -1.23 23.92
CA GLU A 13 9.90 -1.21 25.38
C GLU A 13 10.40 0.13 25.95
N VAL A 14 11.48 0.67 25.37
CA VAL A 14 12.03 1.98 25.77
C VAL A 14 11.03 3.12 25.55
N LEU A 15 10.23 3.06 24.49
CA LEU A 15 9.18 4.03 24.22
C LEU A 15 7.99 3.86 25.17
N GLU A 16 7.55 2.62 25.41
CA GLU A 16 6.43 2.32 26.30
C GLU A 16 6.67 2.82 27.73
N GLN A 17 7.90 2.72 28.23
CA GLN A 17 8.31 3.25 29.54
C GLN A 17 8.14 4.77 29.69
N LYS A 18 7.94 5.51 28.59
CA LYS A 18 7.70 6.96 28.64
C LYS A 18 6.24 7.32 28.89
N SER A 19 5.31 6.41 28.60
CA SER A 19 3.88 6.61 28.86
C SER A 19 3.48 6.01 30.20
N SER A 20 2.52 6.66 30.87
CA SER A 20 1.89 6.11 32.06
C SER A 20 0.80 5.08 31.75
N ASN A 21 0.43 4.94 30.47
CA ASN A 21 -0.65 4.07 30.03
C ASN A 21 -0.07 2.85 29.31
N GLU A 22 -0.44 1.65 29.76
CA GLU A 22 -0.14 0.43 29.03
C GLU A 22 -0.93 0.37 27.72
N THR A 23 -0.33 -0.22 26.68
CA THR A 23 -0.95 -0.27 25.37
C THR A 23 -0.59 -1.53 24.57
N ASP A 24 -1.62 -2.14 23.98
CA ASP A 24 -1.46 -3.30 23.09
C ASP A 24 -0.97 -2.91 21.68
N TYR A 25 -0.85 -1.61 21.39
CA TYR A 25 -0.40 -1.15 20.08
C TYR A 25 1.10 -1.44 19.88
N LEU A 26 1.44 -1.93 18.68
CA LEU A 26 2.82 -2.28 18.34
C LEU A 26 3.67 -1.04 18.08
N ILE A 27 3.12 -0.03 17.40
CA ILE A 27 3.85 1.16 16.95
C ILE A 27 3.46 2.36 17.81
N LEU A 28 4.44 2.89 18.53
CA LEU A 28 4.31 4.00 19.47
C LEU A 28 4.94 5.28 18.91
N SER A 29 4.49 6.42 19.42
CA SER A 29 5.13 7.72 19.24
C SER A 29 6.44 7.79 20.05
N ASP A 30 7.16 8.90 19.87
CA ASP A 30 8.31 9.28 20.69
C ASP A 30 7.99 9.48 22.17
N GLU A 31 6.72 9.72 22.50
CA GLU A 31 6.18 9.88 23.86
C GLU A 31 5.61 8.57 24.46
N GLY A 32 5.64 7.47 23.72
CA GLY A 32 5.18 6.16 24.21
C GLY A 32 3.69 5.87 24.00
N ASP A 33 2.90 6.86 23.56
CA ASP A 33 1.49 6.67 23.24
C ASP A 33 1.29 6.03 21.84
N PRO A 34 0.14 5.41 21.56
CA PRO A 34 -0.19 4.92 20.22
C PRO A 34 -0.06 6.01 19.16
N LEU A 35 0.59 5.67 18.04
CA LEU A 35 0.83 6.64 16.97
C LEU A 35 -0.50 7.14 16.38
N SER A 36 -0.74 8.45 16.44
CA SER A 36 -1.98 9.06 15.95
C SER A 36 -1.98 9.25 14.42
N HIS A 37 -3.18 9.36 13.84
CA HIS A 37 -3.33 9.67 12.41
C HIS A 37 -2.74 11.05 12.04
N SER A 38 -2.85 12.04 12.93
CA SER A 38 -2.27 13.37 12.70
C SER A 38 -0.73 13.30 12.70
N SER A 39 -0.13 12.55 13.63
CA SER A 39 1.32 12.32 13.68
C SER A 39 1.83 11.65 12.39
N LEU A 40 1.11 10.63 11.89
CA LEU A 40 1.43 10.01 10.60
C LEU A 40 1.35 11.00 9.42
N THR A 41 0.32 11.86 9.41
CA THR A 41 0.18 12.87 8.35
C THR A 41 1.33 13.88 8.39
N GLN A 42 1.72 14.32 9.58
CA GLN A 42 2.87 15.21 9.77
C GLN A 42 4.19 14.55 9.35
N LEU A 43 4.39 13.27 9.67
CA LEU A 43 5.55 12.50 9.23
C LEU A 43 5.69 12.52 7.70
N PHE A 44 4.60 12.23 6.98
CA PHE A 44 4.60 12.26 5.51
C PHE A 44 4.81 13.66 4.95
N SER A 45 4.32 14.69 5.64
CA SER A 45 4.61 16.08 5.28
C SER A 45 6.11 16.40 5.40
N ARG A 46 6.73 16.02 6.52
CA ARG A 46 8.17 16.20 6.75
C ARG A 46 9.00 15.43 5.72
N LEU A 47 8.66 14.16 5.46
CA LEU A 47 9.34 13.35 4.44
C LEU A 47 9.32 14.01 3.07
N ARG A 48 8.17 14.53 2.62
CA ARG A 48 8.08 15.23 1.34
C ARG A 48 8.91 16.52 1.31
N SER A 49 8.96 17.24 2.43
CA SER A 49 9.76 18.47 2.54
C SER A 49 11.26 18.17 2.44
N GLU A 50 11.75 17.22 3.22
CA GLU A 50 13.17 16.83 3.27
C GLU A 50 13.67 16.19 1.97
N TYR A 51 12.80 15.42 1.29
CA TYR A 51 13.14 14.68 0.09
C TYR A 51 12.35 15.14 -1.15
N SER A 52 12.12 16.45 -1.27
CA SER A 52 11.30 17.05 -2.34
C SER A 52 11.78 16.73 -3.76
N GLY A 53 13.08 16.47 -3.95
CA GLY A 53 13.64 16.04 -5.24
C GLY A 53 13.52 14.54 -5.54
N SER A 54 13.05 13.73 -4.60
CA SER A 54 13.01 12.26 -4.72
C SER A 54 11.65 11.65 -4.44
N LEU A 55 10.80 12.32 -3.65
CA LEU A 55 9.46 11.85 -3.30
C LEU A 55 8.40 12.65 -4.04
N PRO A 56 7.34 12.00 -4.54
CA PRO A 56 6.27 12.68 -5.25
C PRO A 56 5.43 13.53 -4.28
N GLU A 57 4.96 14.70 -4.75
CA GLU A 57 4.13 15.59 -3.95
C GLU A 57 2.84 14.93 -3.45
N ILE A 58 2.30 13.97 -4.21
CA ILE A 58 1.09 13.22 -3.85
C ILE A 58 1.31 12.20 -2.73
N LEU A 59 2.56 12.01 -2.26
CA LEU A 59 2.90 11.02 -1.24
C LEU A 59 2.23 11.34 0.10
N THR A 60 1.24 10.52 0.40
CA THR A 60 0.45 10.48 1.63
C THR A 60 0.29 9.03 2.09
N PRO A 61 -0.05 8.76 3.36
CA PRO A 61 -0.33 7.40 3.84
C PRO A 61 -1.34 6.67 2.95
N LYS A 62 -2.40 7.38 2.53
CA LYS A 62 -3.44 6.87 1.64
C LYS A 62 -2.87 6.53 0.26
N SER A 63 -2.16 7.45 -0.40
CA SER A 63 -1.58 7.21 -1.73
C SER A 63 -0.58 6.04 -1.75
N LEU A 64 0.21 5.89 -0.68
CA LEU A 64 1.17 4.81 -0.53
C LEU A 64 0.44 3.47 -0.40
N ARG A 65 -0.61 3.43 0.43
CA ARG A 65 -1.46 2.26 0.58
C ARG A 65 -2.13 1.84 -0.73
N HIS A 66 -2.68 2.79 -1.50
CA HIS A 66 -3.25 2.51 -2.82
C HIS A 66 -2.17 1.97 -3.77
N THR A 67 -1.02 2.63 -3.85
CA THR A 67 0.10 2.22 -4.72
C THR A 67 0.60 0.82 -4.39
N PHE A 68 0.78 0.51 -3.10
CA PHE A 68 1.15 -0.83 -2.63
C PHE A 68 0.11 -1.87 -3.08
N SER A 69 -1.18 -1.58 -2.87
CA SER A 69 -2.26 -2.50 -3.18
C SER A 69 -2.32 -2.82 -4.68
N SER A 70 -2.27 -1.79 -5.54
CA SER A 70 -2.27 -1.98 -6.99
C SER A 70 -1.06 -2.79 -7.46
N ARG A 71 0.15 -2.47 -6.98
CA ARG A 71 1.37 -3.19 -7.38
C ARG A 71 1.37 -4.64 -6.89
N MET A 72 0.94 -4.89 -5.65
CA MET A 72 0.86 -6.24 -5.13
C MET A 72 -0.19 -7.08 -5.85
N GLU A 73 -1.34 -6.50 -6.22
CA GLU A 73 -2.34 -7.19 -7.02
C GLU A 73 -1.74 -7.67 -8.35
N GLN A 74 -1.03 -6.78 -9.05
CA GLN A 74 -0.36 -7.09 -10.32
C GLN A 74 0.67 -8.22 -10.15
N VAL A 75 1.47 -8.19 -9.08
CA VAL A 75 2.47 -9.24 -8.78
C VAL A 75 1.78 -10.58 -8.53
N LEU A 76 0.75 -10.62 -7.69
CA LEU A 76 0.02 -11.84 -7.35
C LEU A 76 -0.67 -12.44 -8.59
N ARG A 77 -1.18 -11.59 -9.47
CA ARG A 77 -1.78 -12.02 -10.73
C ARG A 77 -0.75 -12.55 -11.71
N ALA A 78 0.38 -11.86 -11.87
CA ALA A 78 1.47 -12.33 -12.73
C ALA A 78 2.02 -13.69 -12.29
N ALA A 79 1.92 -14.00 -10.99
CA ALA A 79 2.21 -15.32 -10.43
C ALA A 79 1.13 -16.38 -10.69
N GLY A 80 0.06 -16.06 -11.42
CA GLY A 80 -1.04 -16.97 -11.76
C GLY A 80 -2.02 -17.24 -10.62
N MET A 81 -2.04 -16.41 -9.58
CA MET A 81 -2.89 -16.66 -8.42
C MET A 81 -4.36 -16.28 -8.71
N GLU A 82 -5.30 -17.15 -8.37
CA GLU A 82 -6.76 -16.95 -8.55
C GLU A 82 -7.30 -15.71 -7.82
N GLU A 83 -8.33 -15.06 -8.38
CA GLU A 83 -8.82 -13.74 -7.92
C GLU A 83 -9.18 -13.71 -6.44
N ASP A 84 -9.96 -14.69 -5.95
CA ASP A 84 -10.38 -14.72 -4.55
C ASP A 84 -9.19 -14.95 -3.61
N ARG A 85 -8.19 -15.73 -4.03
CA ARG A 85 -6.94 -15.86 -3.29
C ARG A 85 -6.16 -14.54 -3.30
N ARG A 86 -6.21 -13.75 -4.39
CA ARG A 86 -5.57 -12.42 -4.44
C ARG A 86 -6.24 -11.46 -3.47
N LYS A 87 -7.57 -11.45 -3.38
CA LYS A 87 -8.33 -10.66 -2.38
C LYS A 87 -7.88 -10.99 -0.96
N GLN A 88 -7.82 -12.28 -0.63
CA GLN A 88 -7.40 -12.76 0.69
C GLN A 88 -5.95 -12.38 1.01
N ALA A 89 -5.03 -12.60 0.06
CA ALA A 89 -3.62 -12.25 0.25
C ALA A 89 -3.43 -10.74 0.44
N LEU A 90 -4.11 -9.90 -0.35
CA LEU A 90 -4.04 -8.45 -0.19
C LEU A 90 -4.60 -7.98 1.15
N ALA A 91 -5.73 -8.54 1.59
CA ALA A 91 -6.31 -8.20 2.89
C ALA A 91 -5.35 -8.60 4.03
N MET A 92 -4.78 -9.81 3.96
CA MET A 92 -3.78 -10.28 4.93
C MET A 92 -2.55 -9.37 4.97
N LEU A 93 -1.97 -9.04 3.82
CA LEU A 93 -0.78 -8.18 3.74
C LEU A 93 -1.03 -6.75 4.22
N ARG A 94 -2.27 -6.27 4.09
CA ARG A 94 -2.69 -4.93 4.55
C ARG A 94 -3.19 -4.89 5.99
N GLY A 95 -3.41 -6.05 6.61
CA GLY A 95 -4.10 -6.16 7.89
C GLY A 95 -5.56 -5.71 7.85
N ASP A 96 -6.21 -5.82 6.69
CA ASP A 96 -7.62 -5.46 6.53
C ASP A 96 -8.55 -6.60 6.95
N SER A 97 -9.58 -6.27 7.73
CA SER A 97 -10.61 -7.22 8.15
C SER A 97 -11.67 -7.50 7.08
N SER A 98 -11.86 -6.59 6.11
CA SER A 98 -12.82 -6.73 5.02
C SER A 98 -12.14 -6.92 3.66
N LEU A 99 -12.62 -7.93 2.92
CA LEU A 99 -12.22 -8.22 1.55
C LEU A 99 -12.77 -7.21 0.53
N GLU A 100 -13.92 -6.57 0.81
CA GLU A 100 -14.56 -5.63 -0.11
C GLU A 100 -13.70 -4.39 -0.36
N SER A 101 -12.93 -3.99 0.64
CA SER A 101 -11.95 -2.91 0.54
C SER A 101 -10.83 -3.17 -0.49
N GLN A 102 -10.72 -4.40 -0.99
CA GLN A 102 -9.75 -4.81 -2.01
C GLN A 102 -10.35 -4.87 -3.42
N SER A 103 -11.68 -4.95 -3.55
CA SER A 103 -12.37 -5.14 -4.83
C SER A 103 -12.09 -4.01 -5.83
N VAL A 104 -11.88 -2.78 -5.36
CA VAL A 104 -11.56 -1.61 -6.20
C VAL A 104 -10.28 -1.82 -7.00
N TYR A 105 -9.25 -2.44 -6.41
CA TYR A 105 -7.97 -2.64 -7.08
C TYR A 105 -8.04 -3.74 -8.15
N ILE A 106 -8.85 -4.76 -7.89
CA ILE A 106 -9.10 -5.82 -8.85
C ILE A 106 -9.90 -5.28 -10.03
N ALA A 107 -11.00 -4.56 -9.75
CA ALA A 107 -11.85 -3.96 -10.77
C ALA A 107 -11.09 -2.96 -11.65
N GLN A 108 -10.29 -2.07 -11.04
CA GLN A 108 -9.50 -1.09 -11.77
C GLN A 108 -8.52 -1.75 -12.75
N GLU A 109 -7.85 -2.83 -12.35
CA GLU A 109 -6.92 -3.52 -13.23
C GLU A 109 -7.64 -4.39 -14.28
N VAL A 110 -8.82 -4.93 -14.00
CA VAL A 110 -9.66 -5.60 -15.02
C VAL A 110 -10.06 -4.59 -16.13
N GLU A 111 -10.48 -3.39 -15.74
CA GLU A 111 -10.81 -2.31 -16.67
C GLU A 111 -9.60 -1.90 -17.52
N GLU A 112 -8.44 -1.74 -16.90
CA GLU A 112 -7.19 -1.39 -17.59
C GLU A 112 -6.80 -2.45 -18.64
N GLN A 113 -6.97 -3.75 -18.33
CA GLN A 113 -6.70 -4.84 -19.27
C GLN A 113 -7.72 -4.90 -20.41
N ALA A 114 -9.01 -4.71 -20.11
CA ALA A 114 -10.05 -4.63 -21.14
C ALA A 114 -9.77 -3.48 -22.13
N ARG A 115 -9.34 -2.32 -21.60
CA ARG A 115 -8.94 -1.17 -22.41
C ARG A 115 -7.73 -1.48 -23.30
N ARG A 116 -6.72 -2.18 -22.77
CA ARG A 116 -5.54 -2.61 -23.56
C ARG A 116 -5.94 -3.58 -24.67
N ALA A 117 -6.71 -4.61 -24.35
CA ALA A 117 -7.18 -5.59 -25.33
C ALA A 117 -8.02 -4.95 -26.45
N LEU A 118 -8.91 -4.01 -26.10
CA LEU A 118 -9.70 -3.26 -27.06
C LEU A 118 -8.80 -2.39 -27.97
N SER A 119 -7.84 -1.68 -27.39
CA SER A 119 -6.89 -0.86 -28.15
C SER A 119 -6.07 -1.70 -29.13
N ASP A 120 -5.58 -2.87 -28.69
CA ASP A 120 -4.80 -3.77 -29.53
C ASP A 120 -5.64 -4.39 -30.65
N TYR A 121 -6.91 -4.71 -30.39
CA TYR A 121 -7.85 -5.16 -31.41
C TYR A 121 -8.09 -4.07 -32.47
N GLN A 122 -8.33 -2.83 -32.04
CA GLN A 122 -8.52 -1.70 -32.96
C GLN A 122 -7.27 -1.46 -33.83
N LYS A 123 -6.07 -1.50 -33.25
CA LYS A 123 -4.81 -1.39 -34.00
C LYS A 123 -4.69 -2.48 -35.07
N LYS A 124 -5.04 -3.73 -34.74
CA LYS A 124 -5.04 -4.86 -35.68
C LYS A 124 -6.03 -4.66 -36.83
N LEU A 125 -7.22 -4.15 -36.55
CA LEU A 125 -8.20 -3.83 -37.60
C LEU A 125 -7.64 -2.75 -38.53
N ILE A 126 -7.16 -1.62 -38.00
CA ILE A 126 -6.64 -0.49 -38.80
C ILE A 126 -5.44 -0.91 -39.65
N THR A 127 -4.52 -1.71 -39.10
CA THR A 127 -3.36 -2.22 -39.87
C THR A 127 -3.76 -3.29 -40.89
N GLY A 128 -4.81 -4.07 -40.63
CA GLY A 128 -5.40 -5.01 -41.58
C GLY A 128 -6.15 -4.34 -42.74
N PHE A 129 -6.66 -3.12 -42.57
CA PHE A 129 -7.31 -2.33 -43.64
C PHE A 129 -6.32 -1.66 -44.61
N ASN A 130 -5.02 -1.61 -44.28
CA ASN A 130 -3.97 -1.00 -45.11
C ASN A 130 -3.20 -2.03 -45.97
N LYS A 131 -3.81 -3.17 -46.29
CA LYS A 131 -3.28 -4.17 -47.25
C LYS A 131 -4.22 -4.33 -48.42
#